data_AF-A0AA38CHI0-F1
#
_entry.id   AF-A0AA38CHI0-F1
#
_cell.length_a   1.000
_cell.length_b   1.000
_cell.length_c   1.000
_cell.angle_alpha   90.00
_cell.angle_beta   90.00
_cell.angle_gamma   90.00
#
_symmetry.space_group_name_H-M   'P 1'
#
loop_
_entity.id
_entity.type
_entity.pdbx_description
1 polymer ?
#
loop_
_entity_poly.entity_id
_entity_poly.type
_entity_poly.pdbx_seq_one_letter_code
_entity_poly.pdbx_strand_id
1 'polypeptide(L)' 'MGNLLKELNNTHIVLAPKKMDAKDFKDFRPISLVNTIYKIFTKIITTRLELIMNDLISRQ' A
#
# COMPACT_ATOMS: atom_id res chain seq x y z
N MET A 1 -12.28 -22.74 12.29
CA MET A 1 -12.24 -21.82 11.13
C MET A 1 -11.76 -20.47 11.62
N GLY A 2 -10.53 -20.06 11.26
CA GLY A 2 -9.87 -18.90 11.86
C GLY A 2 -10.61 -17.60 11.52
N ASN A 3 -11.18 -16.93 12.51
CA ASN A 3 -11.68 -15.57 12.34
C ASN A 3 -10.48 -14.64 12.28
N LEU A 4 -10.19 -14.10 11.09
CA LEU A 4 -9.29 -12.95 10.96
C LEU A 4 -9.91 -11.84 11.83
N LEU A 5 -9.16 -11.37 12.83
CA LEU A 5 -9.62 -10.32 13.73
C LEU A 5 -10.19 -9.17 12.89
N LYS A 6 -11.43 -8.73 13.13
CA LYS A 6 -12.11 -7.69 12.32
C LYS A 6 -11.26 -6.42 12.16
N GLU A 7 -10.40 -6.15 13.13
CA GLU A 7 -9.45 -5.05 13.15
C GLU A 7 -8.35 -5.14 12.08
N LEU A 8 -8.03 -6.34 11.59
CA LEU A 8 -7.10 -6.55 10.48
C LEU A 8 -7.69 -6.03 9.17
N ASN A 9 -8.99 -6.22 8.96
CA ASN A 9 -9.68 -5.75 7.75
C ASN A 9 -10.02 -4.25 7.79
N ASN A 10 -9.66 -3.55 8.88
CA ASN A 10 -9.87 -2.12 8.98
C ASN A 10 -8.68 -1.36 8.39
N THR A 11 -8.95 -0.40 7.50
CA THR A 11 -7.94 0.46 6.89
C THR A 11 -8.37 1.90 7.05
N HIS A 12 -7.48 2.73 7.60
CA HIS A 12 -7.74 4.16 7.74
C HIS A 12 -7.22 4.89 6.50
N ILE A 13 -8.07 5.66 5.82
CA ILE A 13 -7.70 6.39 4.60
C ILE A 13 -7.48 7.86 4.98
N VAL A 14 -6.29 8.37 4.68
CA VAL A 14 -5.93 9.78 4.87
C VAL A 14 -5.72 10.43 3.50
N LEU A 15 -6.21 11.64 3.31
CA LEU A 15 -6.00 12.42 2.09
C LEU A 15 -4.79 13.34 2.25
N ALA A 16 -3.71 13.04 1.54
CA ALA A 16 -2.53 13.89 1.51
C ALA A 16 -2.57 14.83 0.29
N PRO A 17 -2.36 16.15 0.46
CA PRO A 17 -2.34 17.09 -0.65
C PRO A 17 -1.13 16.84 -1.56
N LYS A 18 -1.32 16.89 -2.89
CA LYS A 18 -0.25 16.80 -3.89
C LYS A 18 0.50 18.11 -4.11
N LYS A 19 -0.13 19.25 -3.76
CA LYS A 19 0.37 20.61 -3.94
C LYS A 19 -0.15 21.50 -2.80
N MET A 20 0.52 22.63 -2.52
CA MET A 20 0.16 23.51 -1.40
C MET A 20 -1.28 24.03 -1.48
N ASP A 21 -1.75 24.42 -2.68
CA ASP A 21 -3.12 24.89 -2.92
C ASP A 21 -4.02 23.78 -3.48
N ALA A 22 -4.13 22.66 -2.76
CA ALA A 22 -5.06 21.58 -3.13
C ALA A 22 -6.51 22.03 -2.89
N LYS A 23 -7.31 22.13 -3.96
CA LYS A 23 -8.70 22.61 -3.90
C LYS A 23 -9.71 21.56 -4.37
N ASP A 24 -9.33 20.77 -5.38
CA ASP A 24 -10.18 19.73 -5.94
C ASP A 24 -9.80 18.36 -5.37
N PHE A 25 -10.74 17.40 -5.32
CA PHE A 25 -10.46 16.02 -4.88
C PHE A 25 -9.29 15.36 -5.64
N LYS A 26 -9.11 15.68 -6.93
CA LYS A 26 -7.99 15.18 -7.75
C LYS A 26 -6.62 15.64 -7.26
N ASP A 27 -6.57 16.74 -6.49
CA ASP A 27 -5.33 17.28 -5.92
C ASP A 27 -4.90 16.53 -4.65
N PHE A 28 -5.72 15.61 -4.14
CA PHE A 28 -5.37 14.76 -3.02
C PHE A 28 -4.96 13.36 -3.49
N ARG A 29 -4.03 12.76 -2.76
CA ARG A 29 -3.64 11.36 -2.90
C ARG A 29 -4.19 10.62 -1.67
N PRO A 30 -5.03 9.58 -1.85
CA PRO A 30 -5.40 8.72 -0.73
C PRO A 30 -4.18 7.91 -0.28
N ILE A 31 -3.90 7.93 1.02
CA ILE A 31 -2.91 7.09 1.67
C ILE A 31 -3.66 6.13 2.59
N SER A 32 -3.52 4.84 2.32
CA SER A 32 -4.08 3.77 3.15
C SER A 32 -3.14 3.44 4.30
N LEU A 33 -3.55 3.78 5.52
CA LEU A 33 -2.90 3.35 6.75
C LEU A 33 -3.47 1.98 7.17
N VAL A 34 -2.76 0.94 6.76
CA VAL A 34 -3.08 -0.47 7.08
C VAL A 34 -2.37 -0.93 8.35
N ASN A 35 -2.86 -1.99 8.96
CA ASN A 35 -2.25 -2.63 10.12
C ASN A 35 -0.81 -3.12 9.81
N THR A 36 0.10 -3.00 10.79
CA THR A 36 1.51 -3.42 10.71
C THR A 36 1.68 -4.86 10.23
N ILE A 37 0.75 -5.77 10.58
CA ILE A 37 0.78 -7.16 10.12
C ILE A 37 0.75 -7.25 8.58
N TYR A 38 -0.10 -6.47 7.91
CA TYR A 38 -0.11 -6.42 6.44
C TYR A 38 1.19 -5.86 5.89
N LYS A 39 1.79 -4.86 6.55
CA LYS A 39 3.08 -4.30 6.12
C LYS A 39 4.19 -5.34 6.16
N ILE A 40 4.20 -6.21 7.19
CA ILE A 40 5.18 -7.31 7.30
C ILE A 40 5.00 -8.30 6.16
N PHE A 41 3.77 -8.76 5.91
CA PHE A 41 3.51 -9.70 4.81
C PHE A 41 3.86 -9.10 3.45
N THR A 42 3.46 -7.85 3.19
CA THR A 42 3.82 -7.14 1.96
C THR A 42 5.34 -7.06 1.80
N LYS A 43 6.09 -6.71 2.86
CA LYS A 43 7.55 -6.62 2.79
C LYS A 43 8.19 -7.97 2.45
N ILE A 44 7.73 -9.06 3.07
CA ILE A 44 8.22 -10.42 2.78
C ILE A 44 7.99 -10.77 1.30
N ILE A 45 6.78 -10.53 0.80
CA ILE A 45 6.43 -10.82 -0.60
C ILE A 45 7.28 -9.97 -1.55
N THR A 46 7.37 -8.66 -1.31
CA THR A 46 8.15 -7.75 -2.15
C THR A 46 9.63 -8.14 -2.17
N THR A 47 10.25 -8.45 -1.03
CA THR A 47 11.65 -8.89 -0.99
C THR A 47 11.88 -10.19 -1.75
N ARG A 48 10.92 -11.12 -1.75
CA ARG A 48 11.00 -12.33 -2.56
C ARG A 48 10.84 -12.04 -4.06
N LEU A 49 9.94 -11.11 -4.42
CA LEU A 49 9.71 -10.71 -5.80
C LEU A 49 10.87 -9.89 -6.37
N GLU A 50 11.55 -9.07 -5.56
CA GLU A 50 12.72 -8.29 -5.96
C GLU A 50 13.82 -9.16 -6.58
N LEU A 51 13.98 -10.40 -6.12
CA LEU A 51 14.97 -11.35 -6.65
C LEU A 51 14.72 -11.74 -8.11
N ILE A 52 13.47 -11.73 -8.56
CA ILE A 52 13.07 -12.15 -9.92
C ILE A 52 12.61 -10.98 -10.78
N MET A 53 12.48 -9.78 -10.21
CA MET A 53 12.01 -8.58 -10.92
C MET A 53 12.87 -8.25 -12.15
N ASN A 54 14.19 -8.41 -12.06
CA ASN A 54 15.10 -8.12 -13.18
C ASN A 54 14.87 -9.02 -14.40
N ASP A 55 14.41 -10.26 -14.19
CA ASP A 55 14.14 -11.21 -15.27
C ASP A 55 12.72 -11.04 -15.85
N LEU A 56 11.80 -10.50 -15.05
CA LEU A 56 10.40 -10.27 -15.45
C LEU A 56 10.17 -8.94 -16.17
N ILE A 57 11.06 -7.95 -15.96
CA ILE A 57 10.94 -6.64 -16.60
C ILE A 57 11.61 -6.73 -17.98
N SER A 58 10.80 -6.67 -19.03
CA SER A 58 11.31 -6.51 -20.39
C SER A 58 12.07 -5.19 -20.50
N ARG A 59 13.32 -5.23 -20.98
CA ARG A 59 14.05 -4.01 -21.36
C ARG A 59 13.35 -3.42 -22.59
N GLN A 60 12.65 -2.31 -22.40
CA GLN A 60 12.11 -1.48 -23.47
C GLN A 60 13.08 -0.38 -23.84
#